data_AF-A0A934MXF5-F1
#
_entry.id   AF-A0A934MXF5-F1
#
_cell.length_a   1.000
_cell.length_b   1.000
_cell.length_c   1.000
_cell.angle_alpha   90.00
_cell.angle_beta   90.00
_cell.angle_gamma   90.00
#
_symmetry.space_group_name_H-M   'P 1'
#
loop_
_entity.id
_entity.type
_entity.pdbx_description
1 polymer ?
#
loop_
_entity_poly.entity_id
_entity_poly.type
_entity_poly.pdbx_seq_one_letter_code
_entity_poly.pdbx_strand_id
1 'polypeptide(L)'
;MAISKGFIQCPERHCSEVAEVWQAGGKRSTLYTKCPACGTNQGSGLARQKHLSESLKVSREEVETPAEKPTVSDTEENAAIPTQNAASSVSEDTDPIPKKKPIDKPKDMPTAPPVLLGVLALLAAVITAIFATRKPKGQTA
;
A
#
# COMPACT_ATOMS: atom_id res chain seq x y z
N MET A 1 16.63 -7.76 -11.61
CA MET A 1 15.53 -8.65 -12.05
C MET A 1 14.52 -8.78 -10.91
N ALA A 2 13.26 -9.06 -11.21
CA ALA A 2 12.25 -9.29 -10.18
C ALA A 2 12.30 -10.75 -9.71
N ILE A 3 12.04 -10.96 -8.41
CA ILE A 3 12.13 -12.28 -7.77
C ILE A 3 10.74 -12.64 -7.23
N SER A 4 10.23 -13.82 -7.57
CA SER A 4 9.00 -14.34 -6.95
C SER A 4 9.24 -14.63 -5.48
N LYS A 5 8.36 -14.14 -4.60
CA LYS A 5 8.48 -14.27 -3.15
C LYS A 5 7.47 -15.25 -2.57
N GLY A 6 6.32 -15.42 -3.20
CA GLY A 6 5.26 -16.28 -2.70
C GLY A 6 3.91 -15.90 -3.26
N PHE A 7 2.86 -16.26 -2.53
CA PHE A 7 1.47 -16.11 -2.94
C PHE A 7 0.66 -15.47 -1.81
N ILE A 8 -0.40 -14.75 -2.17
CA ILE A 8 -1.37 -14.18 -1.24
C ILE A 8 -2.77 -14.21 -1.85
N GLN A 9 -3.79 -14.05 -1.01
CA GLN A 9 -5.13 -13.74 -1.48
C GLN A 9 -5.16 -12.35 -2.13
N CYS A 10 -5.81 -12.20 -3.30
CA CYS A 10 -5.91 -10.89 -3.94
C CYS A 10 -6.57 -9.87 -2.99
N PRO A 11 -5.97 -8.69 -2.77
CA PRO A 11 -6.50 -7.70 -1.83
C PRO A 11 -7.70 -6.93 -2.39
N GLU A 12 -8.01 -7.08 -3.67
CA GLU A 12 -9.15 -6.41 -4.30
C GLU A 12 -10.47 -7.05 -3.82
N ARG A 13 -11.39 -6.24 -3.28
CA ARG A 13 -12.63 -6.72 -2.63
C ARG A 13 -13.52 -7.59 -3.52
N HIS A 14 -13.39 -7.47 -4.84
CA HIS A 14 -14.18 -8.18 -5.83
C HIS A 14 -13.43 -9.37 -6.44
N CYS A 15 -12.24 -9.70 -5.93
CA CYS A 15 -11.39 -10.75 -6.46
C CYS A 15 -11.07 -11.79 -5.38
N SER A 16 -11.46 -13.03 -5.64
CA SER A 16 -11.16 -14.19 -4.79
C SER A 16 -10.02 -15.05 -5.32
N GLU A 17 -9.27 -14.58 -6.31
CA GLU A 17 -8.14 -15.31 -6.89
C GLU A 17 -6.88 -15.19 -6.03
N VAL A 18 -5.98 -16.17 -6.16
CA VAL A 18 -4.63 -16.10 -5.59
C VAL A 18 -3.75 -15.23 -6.48
N ALA A 19 -3.02 -14.30 -5.86
CA ALA A 19 -2.06 -13.43 -6.52
C ALA A 19 -0.62 -13.83 -6.16
N GLU A 20 0.27 -13.78 -7.15
CA GLU A 20 1.70 -13.94 -6.93
C GLU A 20 2.31 -12.64 -6.38
N VAL A 21 3.15 -12.74 -5.36
CA VAL A 21 3.92 -11.63 -4.83
C VAL A 21 5.33 -11.68 -5.39
N TRP A 22 5.77 -10.56 -5.94
CA TRP A 22 7.07 -10.38 -6.54
C TRP A 22 7.81 -9.24 -5.86
N GLN A 23 9.13 -9.35 -5.77
CA GLN A 23 10.01 -8.28 -5.32
C GLN A 23 10.66 -7.62 -6.52
N ALA A 24 10.46 -6.30 -6.66
CA ALA A 24 11.14 -5.52 -7.68
C ALA A 24 12.66 -5.51 -7.44
N GLY A 25 13.44 -5.54 -8.52
CA GLY A 25 14.89 -5.39 -8.44
C GLY A 25 15.32 -3.95 -8.13
N GLY A 26 16.58 -3.77 -7.75
CA GLY A 26 17.19 -2.45 -7.51
C GLY A 26 17.17 -2.01 -6.05
N LYS A 27 17.50 -0.75 -5.79
CA LYS A 27 17.83 -0.24 -4.45
C LYS A 27 16.69 -0.32 -3.42
N ARG A 28 15.42 -0.21 -3.86
CA ARG A 28 14.27 -0.10 -2.96
C ARG A 28 13.46 -1.39 -2.78
N SER A 29 13.80 -2.46 -3.50
CA SER A 29 13.31 -3.84 -3.31
C SER A 29 11.83 -4.00 -2.89
N THR A 30 10.94 -3.21 -3.49
CA THR A 30 9.52 -3.15 -3.12
C THR A 30 8.73 -4.36 -3.59
N LEU A 31 7.78 -4.82 -2.79
CA LEU A 31 6.86 -5.90 -3.12
C LEU A 31 5.72 -5.40 -4.01
N TYR A 32 5.31 -6.22 -4.96
CA TYR A 32 4.13 -5.99 -5.80
C TYR A 32 3.41 -7.31 -6.06
N THR A 33 2.15 -7.22 -6.47
CA THR A 33 1.31 -8.41 -6.70
C THR A 33 0.97 -8.52 -8.18
N LYS A 34 0.88 -9.76 -8.66
CA LYS A 34 0.39 -10.12 -9.99
C LYS A 34 -0.78 -11.08 -9.81
N CYS A 35 -1.99 -10.57 -9.99
CA CYS A 35 -3.22 -11.33 -9.95
C CYS A 35 -3.64 -11.70 -11.38
N PRO A 36 -4.08 -12.94 -11.66
CA PRO A 36 -4.58 -13.33 -12.98
C PRO A 36 -5.85 -12.57 -13.39
N ALA A 37 -6.70 -12.18 -12.43
CA ALA A 37 -7.95 -11.46 -12.70
C ALA A 37 -7.78 -9.93 -12.70
N CYS A 38 -7.10 -9.37 -11.69
CA CYS A 38 -6.97 -7.92 -11.53
C CYS A 38 -5.72 -7.32 -12.21
N GLY A 39 -4.81 -8.16 -12.69
CA GLY A 39 -3.53 -7.73 -13.23
C GLY A 39 -2.48 -7.39 -12.16
N THR A 40 -1.56 -6.49 -12.50
CA THR A 40 -0.40 -6.16 -11.66
C THR A 40 -0.65 -4.92 -10.84
N ASN A 41 -0.48 -5.01 -9.52
CA ASN A 41 -0.56 -3.85 -8.61
C ASN A 41 0.82 -3.55 -8.00
N GLN A 42 1.42 -2.43 -8.42
CA GLN A 42 2.76 -1.96 -8.05
C GLN A 42 2.75 -0.85 -6.97
N GLY A 43 1.66 -0.71 -6.21
CA GLY A 43 1.55 0.32 -5.17
C GLY A 43 2.64 0.21 -4.09
N SER A 44 3.29 1.34 -3.77
CA SER A 44 4.45 1.41 -2.86
C SER A 44 4.12 1.91 -1.44
N GLY A 45 2.85 2.06 -1.10
CA GLY A 45 2.42 2.56 0.22
C GLY A 45 2.88 1.66 1.38
N LEU A 46 3.30 2.27 2.49
CA LEU A 46 3.86 1.56 3.66
C LEU A 46 2.91 0.49 4.22
N ALA A 47 1.62 0.83 4.40
CA ALA A 47 0.61 -0.11 4.89
C ALA A 47 0.46 -1.32 3.96
N ARG A 48 0.55 -1.09 2.64
CA ARG A 48 0.48 -2.16 1.65
C ARG A 48 1.71 -3.05 1.71
N GLN A 49 2.90 -2.46 1.73
CA GLN A 49 4.15 -3.22 1.81
C GLN A 49 4.18 -4.10 3.07
N LYS A 50 3.72 -3.56 4.20
CA LYS A 50 3.56 -4.31 5.45
C LYS A 50 2.57 -5.48 5.30
N HIS A 51 1.39 -5.23 4.74
CA HIS A 51 0.40 -6.28 4.50
C HIS A 51 0.92 -7.39 3.58
N LEU A 52 1.63 -7.03 2.51
CA LEU A 52 2.24 -8.00 1.58
C LEU A 52 3.31 -8.86 2.26
N SER A 53 4.10 -8.28 3.16
CA SER A 53 5.11 -9.05 3.90
C SER A 53 4.51 -9.96 4.97
N GLU A 54 3.42 -9.55 5.63
CA GLU A 54 2.79 -10.31 6.73
C GLU A 54 1.89 -11.44 6.22
N SER A 55 1.27 -11.27 5.06
CA SER A 55 0.31 -12.24 4.51
C SER A 55 0.97 -13.23 3.54
N LEU A 56 2.28 -13.11 3.31
CA LEU A 56 3.03 -13.89 2.33
C LEU A 56 3.02 -15.38 2.69
N LYS A 57 2.62 -16.22 1.73
CA LYS A 57 2.68 -17.68 1.85
C LYS A 57 3.60 -18.28 0.82
N VAL A 58 4.20 -19.42 1.13
CA VAL A 58 5.24 -20.03 0.28
C VAL A 58 4.61 -20.70 -0.93
N SER A 59 3.49 -21.39 -0.72
CA SER A 59 2.77 -22.14 -1.74
C SER A 59 1.38 -21.56 -2.01
N ARG A 60 0.81 -21.88 -3.18
CA ARG A 60 -0.54 -21.44 -3.56
C ARG A 60 -1.60 -22.16 -2.73
N GLU A 61 -1.37 -23.42 -2.43
CA GLU A 61 -2.25 -24.31 -1.69
C GLU A 61 -2.48 -23.82 -0.25
N GLU A 62 -1.44 -23.26 0.38
CA GLU A 62 -1.53 -22.64 1.72
C GLU A 62 -2.41 -21.37 1.78
N VAL A 63 -2.68 -20.75 0.62
CA VAL A 63 -3.56 -19.58 0.52
C VAL A 63 -5.02 -20.05 0.40
N GLU A 64 -5.26 -21.05 -0.45
CA GLU A 64 -6.61 -21.57 -0.74
C GLU A 64 -7.17 -22.43 0.40
N THR A 65 -6.29 -23.08 1.16
CA THR A 65 -6.63 -23.70 2.44
C THR A 65 -6.04 -22.83 3.54
N PRO A 66 -6.85 -22.02 4.26
CA PRO A 66 -6.41 -21.41 5.50
C PRO A 66 -6.22 -22.56 6.50
N ALA A 67 -5.09 -23.24 6.42
CA ALA A 67 -4.72 -24.29 7.35
C ALA A 67 -4.84 -23.70 8.75
N GLU A 68 -5.65 -24.38 9.55
CA GLU A 68 -5.78 -24.19 10.97
C GLU A 68 -4.40 -23.97 11.58
N LYS A 69 -4.37 -23.08 12.57
CA LYS A 69 -3.23 -22.76 13.43
C LYS A 69 -2.33 -23.98 13.65
N PRO A 70 -1.00 -23.82 13.68
CA PRO A 70 -0.12 -24.94 14.01
C PRO A 70 -0.53 -25.50 15.37
N THR A 71 -1.06 -26.72 15.37
CA THR A 71 -1.14 -27.57 16.54
C THR A 71 0.29 -27.81 16.98
N VAL A 72 0.70 -27.13 18.05
CA VAL A 72 1.96 -27.42 18.74
C VAL A 72 1.76 -28.77 19.42
N SER A 73 2.06 -29.84 18.70
CA SER A 73 2.15 -31.18 19.26
C SER A 73 3.60 -31.44 19.62
N ASP A 74 3.99 -31.00 20.82
CA ASP A 74 5.10 -31.60 21.56
C ASP A 74 4.51 -32.33 22.76
N THR A 75 4.46 -33.64 22.62
CA THR A 75 4.21 -34.63 23.66
C THR A 75 5.37 -34.61 24.64
N GLU A 76 5.18 -34.06 25.84
CA GLU A 76 5.83 -34.58 27.04
C GLU A 76 4.80 -34.71 28.16
N GLU A 77 4.48 -35.97 28.41
CA GLU A 77 3.81 -36.51 29.59
C GLU A 77 4.64 -36.18 30.85
N ASN A 78 4.08 -35.39 31.76
CA ASN A 78 4.31 -35.62 33.19
C ASN A 78 3.17 -35.05 34.04
N ALA A 79 2.63 -35.94 34.86
CA ALA A 79 1.53 -35.70 35.76
C ALA A 79 1.93 -34.83 36.97
N ALA A 80 1.04 -33.92 37.38
CA ALA A 80 0.53 -33.78 38.77
C ALA A 80 -0.29 -32.48 38.95
N ILE A 81 -1.57 -32.65 39.26
CA ILE A 81 -2.56 -31.69 39.81
C ILE A 81 -2.26 -31.56 41.35
N PRO A 82 -2.96 -30.81 42.25
CA PRO A 82 -3.95 -29.70 42.18
C PRO A 82 -3.78 -28.55 43.21
N THR A 83 -4.43 -27.39 43.01
CA THR A 83 -5.07 -26.57 44.09
C THR A 83 -5.94 -25.47 43.46
N GLN A 84 -7.27 -25.62 43.41
CA GLN A 84 -8.32 -25.11 44.31
C GLN A 84 -8.64 -23.59 44.28
N ASN A 85 -9.94 -23.34 44.04
CA ASN A 85 -10.79 -22.22 44.51
C ASN A 85 -10.57 -20.85 43.82
N ALA A 86 -11.57 -20.03 43.52
CA ALA A 86 -12.91 -19.90 44.09
C ALA A 86 -13.91 -19.33 43.06
N ALA A 87 -15.19 -19.59 43.32
CA ALA A 87 -16.36 -19.08 42.63
C ALA A 87 -16.66 -17.59 42.91
N SER A 88 -17.66 -17.07 42.19
CA SER A 88 -18.41 -15.80 42.41
C SER A 88 -17.67 -14.51 42.01
N SER A 89 -18.27 -13.49 41.39
CA SER A 89 -19.69 -13.13 41.20
C SER A 89 -19.81 -11.96 40.21
N VAL A 90 -20.88 -11.98 39.41
CA VAL A 90 -21.73 -10.88 38.89
C VAL A 90 -21.34 -9.42 39.22
N SER A 91 -21.31 -8.56 38.19
CA SER A 91 -22.01 -7.24 38.06
C SER A 91 -21.45 -6.52 36.82
N GLU A 92 -22.21 -6.43 35.73
CA GLU A 92 -23.08 -5.31 35.33
C GLU A 92 -22.39 -3.93 35.18
N ASP A 93 -22.40 -3.48 33.92
CA ASP A 93 -22.83 -2.15 33.48
C ASP A 93 -21.90 -0.93 33.70
N THR A 94 -21.42 -0.33 32.61
CA THR A 94 -21.68 1.10 32.25
C THR A 94 -21.02 1.43 30.90
N ASP A 95 -21.85 2.02 30.04
CA ASP A 95 -21.71 2.53 28.67
C ASP A 95 -20.66 3.66 28.39
N PRO A 96 -20.47 4.10 27.11
CA PRO A 96 -19.24 4.69 26.57
C PRO A 96 -19.21 6.23 26.52
N ILE A 97 -18.02 6.85 26.58
CA ILE A 97 -17.84 8.30 26.31
C ILE A 97 -16.56 8.57 25.47
N PRO A 98 -16.60 9.56 24.55
CA PRO A 98 -15.79 9.62 23.33
C PRO A 98 -14.56 10.53 23.45
N LYS A 99 -13.44 10.12 22.85
CA LYS A 99 -12.24 10.96 22.72
C LYS A 99 -12.35 11.87 21.50
N LYS A 100 -12.76 13.13 21.71
CA LYS A 100 -12.52 14.24 20.75
C LYS A 100 -11.13 14.83 20.98
N LYS A 101 -10.32 14.89 19.91
CA LYS A 101 -9.43 16.02 19.52
C LYS A 101 -8.68 15.67 18.22
N PRO A 102 -8.73 16.56 17.23
CA PRO A 102 -7.48 17.08 16.66
C PRO A 102 -7.57 18.61 16.50
N ILE A 103 -6.72 19.41 17.14
CA ILE A 103 -5.43 19.92 16.62
C ILE A 103 -5.59 20.55 15.23
N ASP A 104 -5.87 21.85 15.22
CA ASP A 104 -5.70 22.73 14.06
C ASP A 104 -4.22 22.77 13.64
N LYS A 105 -3.95 22.40 12.39
CA LYS A 105 -2.69 22.71 11.69
C LYS A 105 -2.98 23.69 10.54
N PRO A 106 -2.01 24.58 10.23
CA PRO A 106 -2.23 25.73 9.37
C PRO A 106 -2.38 25.34 7.90
N LYS A 107 -3.11 26.19 7.16
CA LYS A 107 -3.42 26.07 5.73
C LYS A 107 -2.15 26.13 4.89
N ASP A 108 -1.78 25.02 4.27
CA ASP A 108 -0.81 24.97 3.18
C ASP A 108 -1.33 25.78 1.99
N MET A 109 -0.50 26.71 1.51
CA MET A 109 -0.75 27.42 0.26
C MET A 109 -0.56 26.46 -0.92
N PRO A 110 -1.43 26.49 -1.94
CA PRO A 110 -1.28 25.61 -3.10
C PRO A 110 -0.05 26.03 -3.91
N THR A 111 1.02 25.26 -3.78
CA THR A 111 2.15 25.33 -4.71
C THR A 111 1.65 24.76 -6.04
N ALA A 112 1.54 25.61 -7.06
CA ALA A 112 1.03 25.23 -8.36
C ALA A 112 1.88 24.08 -8.96
N PRO A 113 1.24 23.05 -9.55
CA PRO A 113 1.95 21.89 -10.07
C PRO A 113 2.95 22.29 -11.17
N PRO A 114 4.15 21.69 -11.22
CA PRO A 114 5.25 22.08 -12.12
C PRO A 114 4.90 21.97 -13.61
N VAL A 115 3.82 21.27 -13.95
CA VAL A 115 3.30 21.12 -15.31
C VAL A 115 2.81 22.44 -15.90
N LEU A 116 2.26 23.35 -15.08
CA LEU A 116 1.75 24.65 -15.56
C LEU A 116 2.88 25.62 -15.94
N LEU A 117 4.02 25.57 -15.25
CA LEU A 117 5.18 26.42 -15.57
C LEU A 117 5.85 25.99 -16.90
N GLY A 118 5.89 24.70 -17.19
CA GLY A 118 6.48 24.19 -18.44
C GLY A 118 5.71 24.62 -19.69
N VAL A 119 4.37 24.65 -19.64
CA VAL A 119 3.52 25.06 -20.77
C VAL A 119 3.67 26.55 -21.09
N LEU A 120 3.80 27.41 -20.06
CA LEU A 120 4.00 28.85 -20.26
C LEU A 120 5.36 29.17 -20.89
N ALA A 121 6.43 28.47 -20.51
CA ALA A 121 7.74 28.65 -21.11
C ALA A 121 7.77 28.26 -22.60
N LEU A 122 7.06 27.19 -22.97
CA LEU A 122 6.95 26.74 -24.36
C LEU A 122 6.20 27.75 -25.24
N LEU A 123 5.09 28.30 -24.74
CA LEU A 123 4.32 29.34 -25.44
C LEU A 123 5.15 30.61 -25.68
N ALA A 124 5.92 31.06 -24.68
CA ALA A 124 6.77 32.24 -24.82
C ALA A 124 7.86 32.05 -25.88
N ALA A 125 8.48 30.87 -25.94
CA ALA A 125 9.51 30.54 -26.94
C ALA A 125 8.96 30.50 -28.37
N VAL A 126 7.73 30.01 -28.55
CA VAL A 126 7.08 29.97 -29.87
C VAL A 126 6.76 31.39 -30.36
N ILE A 127 6.28 32.27 -29.49
CA ILE A 127 5.95 33.67 -29.86
C ILE A 127 7.23 34.44 -30.24
N THR A 128 8.32 34.30 -29.49
CA THR A 128 9.58 35.00 -29.80
C THR A 128 10.20 34.50 -31.11
N ALA A 129 10.12 33.20 -31.41
CA ALA A 129 10.58 32.65 -32.68
C ALA A 129 9.78 33.20 -33.89
N ILE A 130 8.47 33.41 -33.74
CA ILE A 130 7.62 33.99 -34.80
C ILE A 130 7.96 35.46 -35.05
N PHE A 131 8.24 36.24 -34.00
CA PHE A 131 8.64 37.64 -34.17
C PHE A 131 10.07 37.79 -34.71
N ALA A 132 11.00 36.93 -34.31
CA ALA A 132 12.39 36.96 -34.82
C ALA A 132 12.49 36.59 -36.31
N THR A 133 11.56 35.77 -36.83
CA THR A 133 11.54 35.37 -38.25
C THR A 133 10.79 36.34 -39.16
N ARG A 134 10.03 37.29 -38.60
CA ARG A 134 9.37 38.36 -39.37
C ARG A 134 10.38 39.47 -39.67
N LYS A 135 10.96 39.44 -40.88
CA LYS A 135 11.71 40.59 -41.43
C LYS A 135 10.84 41.86 -41.40
N PRO A 136 11.36 43.00 -40.95
CA PRO A 136 10.63 44.26 -41.02
C PRO A 136 10.38 44.61 -42.48
N LYS A 137 9.12 44.53 -42.92
CA LYS A 137 8.68 45.17 -44.17
C LYS A 137 8.59 46.66 -43.91
N GLY A 138 9.70 47.37 -44.07
CA GLY A 138 9.70 48.82 -43.87
C GLY A 138 11.09 49.44 -43.75
N GLN A 139 11.97 49.13 -44.70
CA GLN A 139 13.10 50.02 -45.05
C GLN A 139 13.25 49.94 -46.57
N THR A 140 12.38 50.67 -47.26
CA THR A 140 12.70 51.23 -48.58
C THR A 140 13.29 52.61 -48.35
N ALA A 141 14.43 52.83 -49.01
CA ALA A 141 15.28 54.01 -48.96
C ALA A 141 14.54 55.32 -49.28
#